data_AF-Q16JM5-F1
#
_entry.id   AF-Q16JM5-F1
#
_cell.length_a   1.000
_cell.length_b   1.000
_cell.length_c   1.000
_cell.angle_alpha   90.00
_cell.angle_beta   90.00
_cell.angle_gamma   90.00
#
_symmetry.space_group_name_H-M   'P 1'
#
loop_
_entity.id
_entity.type
_entity.pdbx_description
1 polymer ?
#
loop_
_entity_poly.entity_id
_entity_poly.type
_entity_poly.pdbx_seq_one_letter_code
_entity_poly.pdbx_strand_id
1 'polypeptide(L)'
;MVRNGDKNTTTTFFADDIPYLKSLLNDFEDVKQISNWSIKGQILKDFIELNEKFDLIRDAIDDEVAEARLEELKPKLSDLCSVIKMFPCPTPKHRLCQSEIAQRLAYLIRSFFAQDPRINSCALMRSALEKLPLPQEYAKEELRHMLSAFLVEDLRKQQ
;
A
#
# COMPACT_ATOMS: atom_id res chain seq x y z
N MET A 1 -36.57 4.08 0.44
CA MET A 1 -35.40 4.18 1.34
C MET A 1 -34.14 4.16 0.50
N VAL A 2 -33.65 5.33 0.12
CA VAL A 2 -32.41 5.50 -0.65
C VAL A 2 -31.26 5.52 0.36
N ARG A 3 -30.43 4.48 0.37
CA ARG A 3 -29.11 4.55 1.01
C ARG A 3 -28.11 4.96 -0.06
N ASN A 4 -27.85 6.27 -0.13
CA ASN A 4 -26.61 6.84 -0.60
C ASN A 4 -25.47 6.13 0.16
N GLY A 5 -24.38 5.66 -0.44
CA GLY A 5 -23.60 6.32 -1.47
C GLY A 5 -22.34 6.83 -0.78
N ASP A 6 -21.34 5.95 -0.65
CA ASP A 6 -19.92 6.30 -0.52
C ASP A 6 -19.09 5.01 -0.69
N LYS A 7 -19.08 4.51 -1.93
CA LYS A 7 -17.99 3.67 -2.42
C LYS A 7 -16.95 4.61 -3.04
N ASN A 8 -16.26 5.40 -2.21
CA ASN A 8 -14.96 5.94 -2.62
C ASN A 8 -13.92 4.81 -2.53
N THR A 9 -14.14 3.78 -3.36
CA THR A 9 -13.06 2.88 -3.78
C THR A 9 -12.20 3.70 -4.72
N THR A 10 -11.15 4.31 -4.17
CA THR A 10 -9.93 4.59 -4.91
C THR A 10 -9.32 3.23 -5.27
N THR A 11 -9.97 2.50 -6.18
CA THR A 11 -9.37 1.39 -6.89
C THR A 11 -8.31 2.02 -7.78
N THR A 12 -7.11 2.17 -7.23
CA THR A 12 -5.91 2.47 -8.00
C THR A 12 -5.85 1.45 -9.14
N PHE A 13 -5.74 1.91 -10.38
CA PHE A 13 -5.74 1.11 -11.61
C PHE A 13 -4.90 -0.17 -11.50
N PHE A 14 -3.77 -0.10 -10.79
CA PHE A 14 -2.87 -1.21 -10.53
C PHE A 14 -3.37 -2.33 -9.60
N ALA A 15 -4.34 -2.07 -8.72
CA ALA A 15 -4.81 -3.06 -7.75
C ALA A 15 -5.60 -4.19 -8.42
N ASP A 16 -6.38 -3.85 -9.44
CA ASP A 16 -7.19 -4.81 -10.21
C ASP A 16 -6.32 -5.65 -11.15
N ASP A 17 -5.12 -5.15 -11.50
CA ASP A 17 -4.17 -5.79 -12.41
C ASP A 17 -3.14 -6.68 -11.69
N ILE A 18 -3.15 -6.78 -10.35
CA ILE A 18 -2.16 -7.59 -9.60
C ILE A 18 -2.15 -9.08 -10.02
N PRO A 19 -3.30 -9.75 -10.20
CA PRO A 19 -3.31 -11.14 -10.68
C PRO A 19 -2.72 -11.29 -12.08
N TYR A 20 -2.95 -10.30 -12.94
CA TYR A 20 -2.41 -10.27 -14.31
C TYR A 20 -0.90 -9.99 -14.32
N LEU A 21 -0.43 -9.05 -13.49
CA LEU A 21 1.00 -8.81 -13.27
C LEU A 21 1.71 -10.06 -12.77
N LYS A 22 1.07 -10.82 -11.87
CA LYS A 22 1.59 -12.09 -11.37
C LYS A 22 1.66 -13.16 -12.45
N SER A 23 0.64 -13.31 -13.30
CA SER A 23 0.69 -14.28 -14.41
C SER A 23 1.83 -13.94 -15.37
N LEU A 24 1.96 -12.66 -15.74
CA LEU A 24 3.05 -12.20 -16.60
C LEU A 24 4.43 -12.45 -15.97
N LEU A 25 4.56 -12.28 -14.65
CA LEU A 25 5.79 -12.57 -13.91
C LEU A 25 6.14 -14.06 -13.87
N ASN A 26 5.13 -14.93 -13.77
CA ASN A 26 5.31 -16.39 -13.76
C ASN A 26 5.66 -16.95 -15.14
N ASP A 27 5.30 -16.24 -16.22
CA ASP A 27 5.65 -16.62 -17.59
C ASP A 27 7.15 -16.43 -17.91
N PHE A 28 7.92 -15.75 -17.04
CA PHE A 28 9.37 -15.66 -17.19
C PHE A 28 10.06 -16.93 -16.67
N GLU A 29 10.42 -17.84 -17.59
CA GLU A 29 11.12 -19.10 -17.26
C GLU A 29 12.51 -18.90 -16.66
N ASP A 30 13.26 -17.86 -17.04
CA ASP A 30 14.63 -17.63 -16.58
C ASP A 30 14.91 -16.17 -16.21
N VAL A 31 14.31 -15.74 -15.10
CA VAL A 31 14.46 -14.41 -14.51
C VAL A 31 15.91 -14.01 -14.20
N LYS A 32 16.84 -14.96 -14.12
CA LYS A 32 18.27 -14.73 -13.87
C LYS A 32 18.98 -14.08 -15.06
N GLN A 33 18.43 -14.20 -16.28
CA GLN A 33 18.97 -13.55 -17.48
C GLN A 33 18.57 -12.07 -17.56
N ILE A 34 17.60 -11.63 -16.76
CA ILE A 34 17.11 -10.26 -16.77
C ILE A 34 18.06 -9.39 -15.94
N SER A 35 18.69 -8.42 -16.59
CA SER A 35 19.67 -7.53 -15.93
C SER A 35 19.09 -6.85 -14.69
N ASN A 36 19.81 -6.94 -13.57
CA ASN A 36 19.41 -6.38 -12.27
C ASN A 36 18.06 -6.90 -11.74
N TRP A 37 17.61 -8.10 -12.13
CA TRP A 37 16.37 -8.73 -11.62
C TRP A 37 16.34 -8.83 -10.10
N SER A 38 17.46 -9.21 -9.49
CA SER A 38 17.62 -9.35 -8.04
C SER A 38 17.30 -8.08 -7.25
N ILE A 39 17.31 -6.91 -7.91
CA ILE A 39 16.96 -5.62 -7.32
C ILE A 39 15.60 -5.16 -7.86
N LYS A 40 15.42 -5.15 -9.19
CA LYS A 40 14.27 -4.55 -9.88
C LYS A 40 13.04 -5.45 -9.90
N GLY A 41 13.26 -6.73 -10.24
CA GLY A 41 12.20 -7.74 -10.27
C GLY A 41 11.77 -8.12 -8.86
N GLN A 42 12.69 -8.08 -7.90
CA GLN A 42 12.38 -8.35 -6.50
C GLN A 42 11.39 -7.33 -5.92
N ILE A 43 11.52 -6.03 -6.21
CA ILE A 43 10.55 -5.01 -5.77
C ILE A 43 9.13 -5.32 -6.28
N LEU A 44 8.98 -5.73 -7.54
CA LEU A 44 7.67 -6.07 -8.11
C LEU A 44 7.11 -7.36 -7.50
N LYS A 45 7.97 -8.36 -7.31
CA LYS A 45 7.58 -9.62 -6.67
C LYS A 45 7.14 -9.40 -5.22
N ASP A 46 7.91 -8.64 -4.45
CA ASP A 46 7.59 -8.27 -3.06
C ASP A 46 6.28 -7.48 -3.00
N PHE A 47 6.06 -6.55 -3.94
CA PHE A 47 4.80 -5.81 -4.05
C PHE A 47 3.59 -6.72 -4.30
N ILE A 48 3.69 -7.67 -5.23
CA ILE A 48 2.60 -8.61 -5.54
C ILE A 48 2.33 -9.52 -4.33
N GLU A 49 3.36 -10.16 -3.78
CA GLU A 49 3.22 -11.04 -2.62
C GLU A 49 2.65 -10.30 -1.40
N LEU A 50 2.99 -9.02 -1.22
CA LEU A 50 2.47 -8.20 -0.14
C LEU A 50 0.98 -7.96 -0.30
N ASN A 51 0.52 -7.61 -1.50
CA ASN A 51 -0.91 -7.42 -1.76
C ASN A 51 -1.71 -8.70 -1.56
N GLU A 52 -1.21 -9.85 -2.02
CA GLU A 52 -1.87 -11.15 -1.78
C GLU A 52 -2.00 -11.45 -0.29
N LYS A 53 -0.97 -11.16 0.51
CA LYS A 53 -1.03 -11.36 1.97
C LYS A 53 -2.04 -10.42 2.63
N PHE A 54 -2.17 -9.18 2.16
CA PHE A 54 -3.21 -8.26 2.64
C PHE A 54 -4.63 -8.70 2.25
N ASP A 55 -4.81 -9.28 1.06
CA ASP A 55 -6.09 -9.87 0.66
C ASP A 55 -6.47 -11.05 1.57
N LEU A 56 -5.51 -11.91 1.91
CA LEU A 56 -5.71 -13.01 2.88
C LEU A 56 -6.04 -12.53 4.30
N ILE A 57 -5.60 -11.32 4.69
CA ILE A 57 -5.98 -10.71 5.97
C ILE A 57 -7.41 -10.19 5.89
N ARG A 58 -7.78 -9.53 4.78
CA ARG A 58 -9.16 -9.04 4.59
C ARG A 58 -10.19 -10.16 4.60
N ASP A 59 -9.82 -11.33 4.07
CA ASP A 59 -10.69 -12.50 3.98
C ASP A 59 -10.63 -13.38 5.25
N ALA A 60 -9.83 -13.01 6.26
CA ALA A 60 -9.77 -13.72 7.52
C ALA A 60 -11.08 -13.54 8.31
N ILE A 61 -11.56 -14.64 8.90
CA ILE A 61 -12.80 -14.66 9.69
C ILE A 61 -12.54 -14.29 11.16
N ASP A 62 -11.29 -14.45 11.60
CA ASP A 62 -10.85 -14.26 12.98
C ASP A 62 -9.95 -13.02 13.09
N ASP A 63 -10.37 -12.07 13.94
CA ASP A 63 -9.67 -10.82 14.19
C ASP A 63 -8.28 -11.03 14.80
N GLU A 64 -8.08 -12.03 15.68
CA GLU A 64 -6.76 -12.31 16.29
C GLU A 64 -5.77 -12.83 15.24
N VAL A 65 -6.24 -13.68 14.33
CA VAL A 65 -5.44 -14.20 13.22
C VAL A 65 -5.11 -13.09 12.21
N ALA A 66 -6.06 -12.19 11.94
CA ALA A 66 -5.86 -11.03 11.09
C ALA A 66 -4.79 -10.09 11.68
N GLU A 67 -4.85 -9.83 12.98
CA GLU A 67 -3.92 -8.97 13.70
C GLU A 67 -2.50 -9.54 13.74
N ALA A 68 -2.35 -10.83 14.06
CA ALA A 68 -1.04 -11.49 14.08
C ALA A 68 -0.35 -11.43 12.70
N ARG A 69 -1.10 -11.71 11.62
CA ARG A 69 -0.60 -11.60 10.25
C ARG A 69 -0.24 -10.16 9.89
N LEU A 70 -1.01 -9.20 10.36
CA LEU A 70 -0.78 -7.79 10.10
C LEU A 70 0.55 -7.31 10.72
N GLU A 71 0.84 -7.73 11.95
CA GLU A 71 2.13 -7.45 12.62
C GLU A 71 3.32 -8.02 11.84
N GLU A 72 3.20 -9.23 11.28
CA GLU A 72 4.25 -9.84 10.45
C GLU A 72 4.50 -9.09 9.13
N LEU A 73 3.50 -8.37 8.60
CA LEU A 73 3.61 -7.62 7.36
C LEU A 73 4.17 -6.21 7.54
N LYS A 74 4.09 -5.62 8.73
CA LYS A 74 4.66 -4.29 9.03
C LYS A 74 6.11 -4.10 8.54
N PRO A 75 7.07 -4.97 8.89
CA PRO A 75 8.45 -4.80 8.46
C PRO A 75 8.58 -4.86 6.93
N LYS A 76 7.89 -5.82 6.28
CA LYS A 76 7.92 -5.99 4.82
C LYS A 76 7.36 -4.77 4.08
N LEU A 77 6.28 -4.19 4.61
CA LEU A 77 5.68 -2.97 4.06
C LEU A 77 6.64 -1.77 4.21
N SER A 78 7.26 -1.61 5.38
CA SER A 78 8.25 -0.54 5.63
C SER A 78 9.49 -0.68 4.74
N ASP A 79 9.99 -1.90 4.55
CA ASP A 79 11.12 -2.18 3.68
C ASP A 79 10.77 -1.83 2.24
N LEU A 80 9.60 -2.27 1.75
CA LEU A 80 9.14 -1.98 0.39
C LEU A 80 8.96 -0.46 0.15
N CYS A 81 8.39 0.26 1.12
CA CYS A 81 8.31 1.72 1.08
C CYS A 81 9.69 2.39 0.98
N SER A 82 10.73 1.78 1.56
CA SER A 82 12.09 2.32 1.55
C SER A 82 12.83 2.02 0.26
N VAL A 83 12.55 0.88 -0.39
CA VAL A 83 13.25 0.45 -1.63
C VAL A 83 12.56 0.87 -2.91
N ILE A 84 11.26 1.21 -2.89
CA ILE A 84 10.51 1.59 -4.12
C ILE A 84 11.13 2.80 -4.85
N LYS A 85 11.80 3.70 -4.13
CA LYS A 85 12.56 4.82 -4.73
C LYS A 85 13.72 4.37 -5.63
N MET A 86 14.23 3.15 -5.43
CA MET A 86 15.26 2.55 -6.27
C MET A 86 14.69 1.90 -7.53
N PHE A 87 13.36 1.88 -7.70
CA PHE A 87 12.72 1.33 -8.88
C PHE A 87 13.15 2.12 -10.13
N PRO A 88 13.66 1.44 -11.18
CA PRO A 88 14.23 2.09 -12.35
C PRO A 88 13.13 2.80 -13.15
N CYS A 89 13.32 4.10 -13.36
CA CYS A 89 12.32 4.94 -14.03
C CYS A 89 12.84 5.59 -15.34
N PRO A 90 13.28 4.81 -16.35
CA PRO A 90 13.87 5.35 -17.57
C PRO A 90 12.85 6.04 -18.49
N THR A 91 11.56 5.72 -18.37
CA THR A 91 10.50 6.35 -19.18
C THR A 91 9.39 6.91 -18.29
N PRO A 92 8.56 7.85 -18.81
CA PRO A 92 7.40 8.35 -18.09
C PRO A 92 6.45 7.24 -17.61
N LYS A 93 6.30 6.15 -18.39
CA LYS A 93 5.48 5.00 -17.99
C LYS A 93 6.02 4.29 -16.74
N HIS A 94 7.34 4.18 -16.60
CA HIS A 94 7.95 3.60 -15.41
C HIS A 94 7.76 4.49 -14.18
N ARG A 95 7.82 5.83 -14.34
CA ARG A 95 7.50 6.77 -13.25
C ARG A 95 6.05 6.69 -12.80
N LEU A 96 5.13 6.50 -13.76
CA LEU A 96 3.72 6.28 -13.44
C LEU A 96 3.54 5.01 -12.62
N CYS A 97 4.11 3.89 -13.08
CA CYS A 97 4.07 2.61 -12.35
C CYS A 97 4.67 2.73 -10.93
N GLN A 98 5.83 3.39 -10.78
CA GLN A 98 6.42 3.66 -9.47
C GLN A 98 5.47 4.47 -8.56
N SER A 99 4.80 5.47 -9.12
CA SER A 99 3.83 6.30 -8.40
C SER A 99 2.60 5.49 -7.99
N GLU A 100 2.08 4.62 -8.87
CA GLU A 100 0.92 3.78 -8.59
C GLU A 100 1.22 2.72 -7.52
N ILE A 101 2.42 2.11 -7.56
CA ILE A 101 2.90 1.24 -6.48
C ILE A 101 2.95 2.03 -5.16
N ALA A 102 3.54 3.22 -5.18
CA ALA A 102 3.64 4.06 -3.99
C ALA A 102 2.26 4.43 -3.42
N GLN A 103 1.30 4.78 -4.28
CA GLN A 103 -0.09 5.07 -3.89
C GLN A 103 -0.75 3.84 -3.26
N ARG A 104 -0.59 2.66 -3.85
CA ARG A 104 -1.13 1.42 -3.31
C ARG A 104 -0.53 1.09 -1.93
N LEU A 105 0.76 1.33 -1.72
CA LEU A 105 1.40 1.14 -0.41
C LEU A 105 0.84 2.09 0.64
N ALA A 106 0.68 3.38 0.32
CA ALA A 106 0.03 4.35 1.21
C ALA A 106 -1.41 3.94 1.55
N TYR A 107 -2.17 3.47 0.56
CA TYR A 107 -3.52 2.94 0.74
C TYR A 107 -3.55 1.74 1.70
N LEU A 108 -2.63 0.77 1.56
CA LEU A 108 -2.54 -0.39 2.45
C LEU A 108 -2.20 0.04 3.88
N ILE A 109 -1.27 0.98 4.04
CA ILE A 109 -0.90 1.54 5.35
C ILE A 109 -2.13 2.15 6.02
N ARG A 110 -2.89 2.97 5.28
CA ARG A 110 -4.11 3.57 5.80
C ARG A 110 -5.17 2.54 6.13
N SER A 111 -5.41 1.59 5.24
CA SER A 111 -6.54 0.67 5.36
C SER A 111 -6.38 -0.28 6.54
N PHE A 112 -5.17 -0.74 6.81
CA PHE A 112 -4.93 -1.75 7.83
C PHE A 112 -4.33 -1.21 9.14
N PHE A 113 -3.62 -0.08 9.12
CA PHE A 113 -2.94 0.43 10.32
C PHE A 113 -3.50 1.74 10.85
N ALA A 114 -4.28 2.50 10.06
CA ALA A 114 -4.81 3.77 10.55
C ALA A 114 -5.95 3.62 11.56
N GLN A 115 -6.56 2.44 11.66
CA GLN A 115 -7.63 2.15 12.61
C GLN A 115 -7.15 1.49 13.90
N ASP A 116 -5.86 1.16 14.04
CA ASP A 116 -5.34 0.57 15.28
C ASP A 116 -5.16 1.67 16.34
N PRO A 117 -5.94 1.68 17.43
CA PRO A 117 -5.88 2.72 18.45
C PRO A 117 -4.57 2.71 19.26
N ARG A 118 -3.76 1.65 19.14
CA ARG A 118 -2.45 1.51 19.80
C ARG A 118 -1.33 2.09 18.94
N ILE A 119 -1.59 2.31 17.66
CA ILE A 119 -0.62 2.84 16.71
C ILE A 119 -0.92 4.33 16.53
N ASN A 120 0.12 5.17 16.66
CA ASN A 120 0.02 6.55 16.19
C ASN A 120 -0.01 6.52 14.65
N SER A 121 -1.22 6.33 14.10
CA SER A 121 -1.53 6.25 12.68
C SER A 121 -0.95 7.44 11.91
N CYS A 122 -0.91 8.61 12.55
CA CYS A 122 -0.29 9.81 11.98
C CYS A 122 1.23 9.72 11.85
N ALA A 123 1.93 9.13 12.82
CA ALA A 123 3.38 8.94 12.76
C ALA A 123 3.78 7.89 11.69
N LEU A 124 3.01 6.80 11.61
CA LEU A 124 3.26 5.72 10.64
C LEU A 124 3.02 6.20 9.20
N MET A 125 1.92 6.94 8.99
CA MET A 125 1.62 7.53 7.69
C MET A 125 2.62 8.63 7.31
N ARG A 126 3.05 9.48 8.25
CA ARG A 126 4.11 10.48 7.98
C ARG A 126 5.41 9.80 7.53
N SER A 127 5.85 8.77 8.25
CA SER A 127 7.04 7.99 7.89
C SER A 127 6.91 7.34 6.51
N ALA A 128 5.71 6.89 6.13
CA ALA A 128 5.45 6.36 4.80
C ALA A 128 5.49 7.46 3.72
N LEU A 129 4.82 8.60 3.95
CA LEU A 129 4.79 9.73 3.03
C LEU A 129 6.18 10.33 2.75
N GLU A 130 7.09 10.29 3.74
CA GLU A 130 8.48 10.73 3.55
C GLU A 130 9.30 9.77 2.67
N LYS A 131 8.96 8.48 2.66
CA LYS A 131 9.71 7.44 1.95
C LYS A 131 9.16 7.15 0.55
N LEU A 132 7.86 7.36 0.34
CA LEU A 132 7.17 7.02 -0.89
C LEU A 132 7.30 8.13 -1.95
N PRO A 133 7.61 7.79 -3.21
CA PRO A 133 7.68 8.75 -4.32
C PRO A 133 6.26 9.10 -4.81
N LEU A 134 5.49 9.78 -3.97
CA LEU A 134 4.09 10.15 -4.26
C LEU A 134 4.00 11.48 -5.00
N PRO A 135 3.06 11.63 -5.95
CA PRO A 135 2.65 12.92 -6.47
C PRO A 135 2.14 13.84 -5.36
N GLN A 136 2.35 15.15 -5.51
CA GLN A 136 1.99 16.14 -4.49
C GLN A 136 0.50 16.10 -4.13
N GLU A 137 -0.35 15.87 -5.14
CA GLU A 137 -1.80 15.80 -5.02
C GLU A 137 -2.23 14.63 -4.13
N TYR A 138 -1.60 13.47 -4.31
CA TYR A 138 -1.90 12.26 -3.54
C TYR A 138 -1.41 12.39 -2.09
N ALA A 139 -0.21 12.94 -1.90
CA ALA A 139 0.31 13.21 -0.56
C ALA A 139 -0.61 14.17 0.22
N LYS A 140 -1.18 15.19 -0.46
CA LYS A 140 -2.16 16.11 0.14
C LYS A 140 -3.47 15.40 0.50
N GLU A 141 -3.96 14.50 -0.36
CA GLU A 141 -5.17 13.73 -0.10
C GLU A 141 -5.01 12.84 1.13
N GLU A 142 -3.90 12.11 1.23
CA GLU A 142 -3.60 11.29 2.41
C GLU A 142 -3.47 12.11 3.70
N LEU A 143 -2.84 13.29 3.63
CA LEU A 143 -2.80 14.22 4.77
C LEU A 143 -4.19 14.71 5.19
N ARG A 144 -5.11 14.97 4.23
CA ARG A 144 -6.50 15.33 4.56
C ARG A 144 -7.22 14.19 5.25
N HIS A 145 -7.04 12.95 4.78
CA HIS A 145 -7.62 11.78 5.42
C HIS A 145 -7.13 11.62 6.86
N MET A 146 -5.84 11.85 7.11
CA MET A 146 -5.27 11.83 8.46
C MET A 146 -5.87 12.90 9.37
N LEU A 147 -5.95 14.15 8.90
CA LEU A 147 -6.54 15.24 9.68
C LEU A 147 -7.99 14.92 10.04
N SER A 148 -8.78 14.44 9.09
CA SER A 148 -10.17 14.06 9.33
C SER A 148 -10.29 12.94 10.37
N ALA A 149 -9.46 11.90 10.27
CA ALA A 149 -9.46 10.81 11.25
C ALA A 149 -9.10 11.30 12.66
N PHE A 150 -8.05 12.12 12.78
CA PHE A 150 -7.64 12.74 14.04
C PHE A 150 -8.75 13.59 14.66
N LEU A 151 -9.38 14.47 13.87
CA LEU A 151 -10.46 15.33 14.35
C LEU A 151 -11.67 14.54 14.82
N VAL A 152 -12.02 13.44 14.14
CA VAL A 152 -13.11 12.56 14.56
C VAL A 152 -12.80 11.88 15.90
N GLU A 153 -11.57 11.42 16.10
CA GLU A 153 -11.15 10.84 17.39
C GLU A 153 -11.15 11.87 18.52
N ASP A 154 -10.66 13.09 18.27
CA ASP A 154 -10.60 14.15 19.27
C ASP A 154 -12.01 14.59 19.70
N LEU A 155 -12.92 14.74 18.73
CA LEU A 155 -14.33 15.04 19.00
C LEU A 155 -15.04 13.95 19.81
N ARG A 156 -14.73 12.67 19.57
CA ARG A 156 -15.28 11.55 20.37
C ARG A 156 -14.79 11.56 21.81
N LYS A 157 -13.56 12.04 22.09
CA LYS A 157 -13.01 12.11 23.45
C LYS A 157 -13.61 13.25 24.28
N GLN A 158 -14.29 14.21 23.65
CA GLN A 158 -14.93 15.34 24.34
C GLN A 158 -16.43 15.13 24.65
N GLN A 159 -17.00 13.97 24.30
CA GLN A 159 -18.37 13.55 24.64
C GLN A 159 -18.36 12.52 25.76
#